data_AF-A0A0F8XFL8-F1
#
_entry.id   AF-A0A0F8XFL8-F1
#
_cell.length_a   1.000
_cell.length_b   1.000
_cell.length_c   1.000
_cell.angle_alpha   90.00
_cell.angle_beta   90.00
_cell.angle_gamma   90.00
#
_symmetry.space_group_name_H-M   'P 1'
#
loop_
_entity.id
_entity.type
_entity.pdbx_description
1 polymer ?
#
loop_
_entity_poly.entity_id
_entity_poly.type
_entity_poly.pdbx_seq_one_letter_code
_entity_poly.pdbx_strand_id
1 'polypeptide(L)'
;GANAINVAQHIQVRDDTPGTWRDAISIADNLFTFTEAAREGGDILIGDHDITVEVDGNDDYNFQWASADADQISINFNDIQVGLKIWYSV
;
A
#
# COMPACT_ATOMS: atom_id res chain seq x y z
N GLY A 1 18.89 4.68 -2.40
CA GLY A 1 19.04 5.46 -3.66
C GLY A 1 18.53 6.86 -3.37
N ALA A 2 18.81 7.87 -4.20
CA ALA A 2 18.30 9.22 -3.92
C ALA A 2 16.76 9.31 -3.98
N ASN A 3 16.13 8.42 -4.75
CA ASN A 3 14.68 8.28 -4.83
C ASN A 3 14.27 6.99 -4.10
N ALA A 4 13.63 7.12 -2.94
CA ALA A 4 13.14 5.99 -2.16
C ALA A 4 11.89 6.35 -1.35
N ILE A 5 11.19 5.35 -0.81
CA ILE A 5 10.15 5.61 0.21
C ILE A 5 10.83 6.13 1.47
N ASN A 6 10.37 7.28 1.96
CA ASN A 6 10.91 7.90 3.17
C ASN A 6 10.19 7.34 4.41
N VAL A 7 10.92 6.84 5.40
CA VAL A 7 10.39 6.25 6.64
C VAL A 7 9.45 5.05 6.41
N ALA A 8 9.15 4.31 7.48
CA ALA A 8 8.15 3.25 7.42
C ALA A 8 6.75 3.83 7.24
N GLN A 9 5.97 3.25 6.34
CA GLN A 9 4.63 3.70 5.95
C GLN A 9 3.70 2.50 5.74
N HIS A 10 2.41 2.76 5.45
CA HIS A 10 1.41 1.71 5.31
C HIS A 10 0.45 1.95 4.15
N ILE A 11 0.05 0.88 3.47
CA ILE A 11 -1.25 0.86 2.81
C ILE A 11 -2.29 0.56 3.88
N GLN A 12 -3.31 1.39 3.96
CA GLN A 12 -4.38 1.30 4.93
C GLN A 12 -5.71 0.99 4.26
N VAL A 13 -6.58 0.33 5.01
CA VAL A 13 -7.96 0.03 4.64
C VAL A 13 -8.91 0.69 5.66
N ARG A 14 -10.08 1.10 5.20
CA ARG A 14 -11.24 1.38 6.06
C ARG A 14 -12.53 0.93 5.38
N ASP A 15 -13.53 0.67 6.19
CA ASP A 15 -14.93 0.58 5.81
C ASP A 15 -15.46 1.97 5.35
N ASP A 16 -16.34 1.98 4.33
CA ASP A 16 -16.88 3.19 3.72
C ASP A 16 -17.78 4.00 4.66
N THR A 17 -18.36 3.34 5.65
CA THR A 17 -19.21 3.92 6.67
C THR A 17 -18.30 4.39 7.79
N PRO A 18 -17.96 5.70 7.88
CA PRO A 18 -16.59 6.13 8.15
C PRO A 18 -15.97 5.45 9.38
N GLY A 19 -15.11 4.47 9.11
CA GLY A 19 -14.32 3.72 10.08
C GLY A 19 -12.97 4.35 10.40
N THR A 20 -12.17 3.65 11.20
CA THR A 20 -10.79 4.04 11.51
C THR A 20 -9.86 3.39 10.49
N TRP A 21 -8.93 4.15 9.91
CA TRP A 21 -7.91 3.58 9.04
C TRP A 21 -7.07 2.53 9.78
N ARG A 22 -6.95 1.34 9.19
CA ARG A 22 -6.11 0.25 9.70
C ARG A 22 -5.04 -0.13 8.72
N ASP A 23 -3.87 -0.48 9.23
CA ASP A 23 -2.75 -0.90 8.42
C ASP A 23 -3.05 -2.28 7.81
N ALA A 24 -3.00 -2.38 6.49
CA ALA A 24 -3.18 -3.62 5.74
C ALA A 24 -1.84 -4.16 5.21
N ILE A 25 -0.94 -3.26 4.80
CA ILE A 25 0.39 -3.61 4.27
C ILE A 25 1.42 -2.67 4.89
N SER A 26 2.43 -3.21 5.56
CA SER A 26 3.60 -2.42 5.97
C SER A 26 4.57 -2.25 4.81
N ILE A 27 5.01 -1.01 4.62
CA ILE A 27 6.01 -0.60 3.64
C ILE A 27 7.23 -0.14 4.44
N ALA A 28 8.33 -0.87 4.31
CA ALA A 28 9.58 -0.51 4.97
C ALA A 28 10.17 0.76 4.34
N ASP A 29 10.88 1.52 5.17
CA ASP A 29 11.77 2.57 4.68
C ASP A 29 12.70 2.01 3.60
N ASN A 30 12.91 2.78 2.52
CA ASN A 30 13.70 2.39 1.37
C ASN A 30 13.22 1.14 0.58
N LEU A 31 12.01 0.60 0.83
CA LEU A 31 11.52 -0.61 0.13
C LEU A 31 11.53 -0.44 -1.39
N PHE A 32 10.99 0.68 -1.87
CA PHE A 32 11.21 1.10 -3.24
C PHE A 32 12.41 2.02 -3.28
N THR A 33 13.43 1.65 -4.05
CA THR A 33 14.63 2.45 -4.23
C THR A 33 15.04 2.39 -5.70
N PHE A 34 15.22 3.54 -6.34
CA PHE A 34 15.58 3.58 -7.76
C PHE A 34 16.75 4.52 -8.03
N THR A 35 17.40 4.28 -9.17
CA THR A 35 18.40 5.19 -9.72
C THR A 35 17.71 6.45 -10.27
N GLU A 36 18.38 7.60 -10.19
CA GLU A 36 17.85 8.86 -10.73
C GLU A 36 17.58 8.71 -12.23
N ALA A 37 16.39 9.13 -12.68
CA ALA A 37 15.89 9.02 -14.06
C ALA A 37 15.65 7.60 -14.61
N ALA A 38 15.54 6.58 -13.75
CA ALA A 38 15.14 5.24 -14.17
C ALA A 38 13.61 5.08 -14.25
N ARG A 39 13.15 4.22 -15.18
CA ARG A 39 11.78 3.66 -15.18
C ARG A 39 11.92 2.16 -15.03
N GLU A 40 11.42 1.63 -13.93
CA GLU A 40 11.55 0.21 -13.57
C GLU A 40 10.16 -0.44 -13.49
N GLY A 41 10.13 -1.77 -13.58
CA GLY A 41 8.90 -2.53 -13.32
C GLY A 41 8.55 -2.44 -11.83
N GLY A 42 7.26 -2.39 -11.51
CA GLY A 42 6.79 -2.39 -10.12
C GLY A 42 6.82 -3.78 -9.50
N ASP A 43 6.74 -3.82 -8.17
CA ASP A 43 6.54 -5.04 -7.40
C ASP A 43 5.06 -5.25 -7.03
N ILE A 44 4.72 -6.49 -6.69
CA ILE A 44 3.44 -6.83 -6.08
C ILE A 44 3.62 -6.86 -4.57
N LEU A 45 2.92 -5.98 -3.85
CA LEU A 45 2.86 -6.00 -2.39
C LEU A 45 1.66 -6.83 -1.94
N ILE A 46 1.89 -7.77 -1.02
CA ILE A 46 0.85 -8.55 -0.36
C ILE A 46 1.02 -8.36 1.15
N GLY A 47 0.02 -7.80 1.80
CA GLY A 47 0.02 -7.60 3.25
C GLY A 47 -0.13 -8.89 4.05
N ASP A 48 0.30 -8.83 5.30
CA ASP A 48 0.21 -9.87 6.32
C ASP A 48 -0.56 -9.42 7.57
N HIS A 49 -1.00 -8.17 7.65
CA HIS A 49 -1.81 -7.66 8.75
C HIS A 49 -3.19 -8.30 8.77
N ASP A 50 -3.66 -8.66 9.96
CA ASP A 50 -5.03 -9.11 10.18
C ASP A 50 -5.98 -7.91 10.14
N ILE A 51 -6.77 -7.84 9.08
CA ILE A 51 -7.78 -6.81 8.84
C ILE A 51 -9.21 -7.33 9.00
N THR A 52 -9.41 -8.51 9.60
CA THR A 52 -10.74 -9.13 9.77
C THR A 52 -11.73 -8.28 10.55
N VAL A 53 -11.25 -7.35 11.38
CA VAL A 53 -12.08 -6.40 12.13
C VAL A 53 -12.56 -5.21 11.30
N GLU A 54 -11.99 -5.00 10.11
CA GLU A 54 -12.38 -3.94 9.19
C GLU A 54 -13.08 -4.51 7.95
N VAL A 55 -12.58 -5.64 7.43
CA VAL A 55 -13.16 -6.37 6.31
C VAL A 55 -13.88 -7.60 6.85
N ASP A 56 -15.06 -7.36 7.42
CA ASP A 56 -15.85 -8.37 8.14
C ASP A 56 -17.12 -8.82 7.38
N GLY A 57 -17.36 -8.28 6.19
CA GLY A 57 -18.58 -8.51 5.44
C GLY A 57 -18.51 -8.10 3.98
N ASN A 58 -19.70 -8.06 3.35
CA ASN A 58 -19.85 -7.48 2.02
C ASN A 58 -20.02 -5.97 2.20
N ASP A 59 -19.03 -5.20 1.78
CA ASP A 59 -19.11 -3.75 1.79
C ASP A 59 -18.20 -3.12 0.74
N ASP A 60 -18.32 -1.81 0.60
CA ASP A 60 -17.33 -0.99 -0.11
C ASP A 60 -16.19 -0.66 0.86
N TYR A 61 -14.94 -0.96 0.44
CA TYR A 61 -13.76 -0.67 1.24
C TYR A 61 -12.89 0.38 0.55
N ASN A 62 -12.41 1.36 1.32
CA ASN A 62 -11.46 2.33 0.82
C ASN A 62 -10.03 1.92 1.17
N PHE A 63 -9.11 2.19 0.25
CA PHE A 63 -7.68 2.00 0.44
C PHE A 63 -6.95 3.32 0.28
N GLN A 64 -5.90 3.52 1.06
CA GLN A 64 -4.99 4.66 0.90
C GLN A 64 -3.55 4.26 1.17
N TRP A 65 -2.61 5.03 0.63
CA TRP A 65 -1.23 5.03 1.09
C TRP A 65 -1.07 6.13 2.14
N ALA A 66 -0.82 5.76 3.39
CA ALA A 66 -0.61 6.70 4.48
C ALA A 66 0.74 7.43 4.34
N SER A 67 0.73 8.76 4.50
CA SER A 67 1.85 9.68 4.24
C SER A 67 2.22 9.82 2.76
N ALA A 68 2.41 8.71 2.04
CA ALA A 68 2.85 8.69 0.65
C ALA A 68 4.11 9.55 0.42
N ASP A 69 5.07 9.43 1.34
CA ASP A 69 6.25 10.29 1.41
C ASP A 69 7.48 9.63 0.75
N ALA A 70 8.23 10.44 0.02
CA ALA A 70 9.35 10.03 -0.81
C ALA A 70 10.59 10.85 -0.50
N ASP A 71 11.76 10.22 -0.61
CA ASP A 71 13.03 10.89 -0.46
C ASP A 71 13.30 11.90 -1.60
N GLN A 72 13.87 13.04 -1.19
CA GLN A 72 14.50 14.13 -1.96
C GLN A 72 13.66 14.83 -3.05
N ILE A 73 13.10 14.12 -4.03
CA ILE A 73 12.58 14.74 -5.27
C ILE A 73 11.11 14.39 -5.52
N SER A 74 10.77 13.11 -5.53
CA SER A 74 9.41 12.52 -5.62
C SER A 74 9.48 11.15 -6.29
N ILE A 75 8.50 10.30 -6.01
CA ILE A 75 8.29 9.03 -6.71
C ILE A 75 6.99 9.13 -7.49
N ASN A 76 7.05 8.90 -8.80
CA ASN A 76 5.86 8.86 -9.63
C ASN A 76 5.47 7.42 -9.96
N PHE A 77 4.40 6.93 -9.34
CA PHE A 77 3.75 5.68 -9.73
C PHE A 77 2.88 5.93 -10.96
N ASN A 78 3.47 5.72 -12.14
CA ASN A 78 2.77 5.97 -13.41
C ASN A 78 1.55 5.07 -13.61
N ASP A 79 1.61 3.85 -13.10
CA ASP A 79 0.54 2.86 -13.18
C ASP A 79 0.44 2.13 -11.84
N ILE A 80 -0.78 2.01 -11.30
CA ILE A 80 -1.08 1.17 -10.13
C ILE A 80 -2.05 0.10 -10.59
N GLN A 81 -1.67 -1.16 -10.39
CA GLN A 81 -2.51 -2.32 -10.70
C GLN A 81 -2.96 -3.00 -9.41
N VAL A 82 -4.20 -3.50 -9.40
CA VAL A 82 -4.77 -4.24 -8.26
C VAL A 82 -4.76 -5.73 -8.57
N GLY A 83 -4.16 -6.53 -7.70
CA GLY A 83 -4.26 -7.98 -7.70
C GLY A 83 -5.31 -8.45 -6.69
N LEU A 84 -6.27 -9.27 -7.12
CA LEU A 84 -7.27 -9.87 -6.23
C LEU A 84 -6.77 -11.24 -5.74
N LYS A 85 -6.60 -11.39 -4.43
CA LYS A 85 -6.34 -12.67 -3.78
C LYS A 85 -7.59 -13.10 -3.03
N ILE A 86 -8.20 -14.18 -3.47
CA ILE A 86 -9.49 -14.66 -2.96
C ILE A 86 -9.28 -16.01 -2.27
N TRP A 87 -9.64 -16.08 -0.99
CA TRP A 87 -9.68 -17.32 -0.22
C TRP A 87 -11.14 -17.78 -0.09
N TYR A 88 -11.36 -19.09 -0.07
CA TYR A 88 -12.69 -19.68 0.05
C TYR A 88 -12.65 -20.91 0.96
N SER A 89 -13.72 -21.13 1.73
CA SER A 89 -13.96 -22.30 2.57
C SER A 89 -15.41 -22.74 2.40
N VAL A 90 -15.72 -23.99 2.75
CA VAL A 90 -17.08 -24.56 2.72
C VAL A 90 -17.74 -24.42 4.09
#